data_AF-A0A227P5C9-F1
#
_entry.id   AF-A0A227P5C9-F1
#
_cell.length_a   1.000
_cell.length_b   1.000
_cell.length_c   1.000
_cell.angle_alpha   90.00
_cell.angle_beta   90.00
_cell.angle_gamma   90.00
#
_symmetry.space_group_name_H-M   'P 1'
#
loop_
_entity.id
_entity.type
_entity.pdbx_description
1 polymer ?
#
loop_
_entity_poly.entity_id
_entity_poly.type
_entity_poly.pdbx_seq_one_letter_code
_entity_poly.pdbx_strand_id
1 'polypeptide(L)'
;MTDKIEQLFKFISQNRQYNKALQERYYRSIILPYKNEKEKIISLLYHIANTQSQPKIDNLAEFYKSIITEESSLATFKEFIVKINPNSANNFESVYKGMLNQKGWGNKTSALISKSIFHLHNGHYSEDLKIWNDVPKIIDKNDHFY
;
A
#
# COMPACT_ATOMS: atom_id res chain seq x y z
N MET A 1 -8.45 -14.25 -34.28
CA MET A 1 -7.88 -14.41 -32.90
C MET A 1 -7.81 -13.05 -32.20
N THR A 2 -7.43 -12.00 -32.93
CA THR A 2 -7.42 -10.59 -32.53
C THR A 2 -8.77 -10.08 -32.00
N ASP A 3 -9.87 -10.35 -32.70
CA ASP A 3 -11.22 -9.90 -32.27
C ASP A 3 -11.62 -10.42 -30.88
N LYS A 4 -11.27 -11.66 -30.54
CA LYS A 4 -11.56 -12.22 -29.21
C LYS A 4 -10.74 -11.54 -28.11
N ILE A 5 -9.48 -11.19 -28.40
CA ILE A 5 -8.60 -10.49 -27.46
C ILE A 5 -9.12 -9.06 -27.24
N GLU A 6 -9.51 -8.36 -28.31
CA GLU A 6 -10.11 -7.02 -28.22
C GLU A 6 -11.43 -7.03 -27.46
N GLN A 7 -12.30 -8.01 -27.73
CA GLN A 7 -13.55 -8.19 -27.00
C GLN A 7 -13.29 -8.48 -25.52
N LEU A 8 -12.31 -9.32 -25.19
CA LEU A 8 -11.92 -9.60 -23.81
C LEU A 8 -11.35 -8.36 -23.12
N PHE A 9 -10.48 -7.60 -23.80
CA PHE A 9 -9.92 -6.36 -23.28
C PHE A 9 -11.00 -5.31 -23.02
N LYS A 10 -11.95 -5.16 -23.95
CA LYS A 10 -13.10 -4.28 -23.81
C LYS A 10 -13.98 -4.70 -22.65
N PHE A 11 -14.27 -6.01 -22.52
CA PHE A 11 -15.03 -6.56 -21.41
C PHE A 11 -14.33 -6.26 -20.07
N ILE A 12 -13.05 -6.58 -19.92
CA ILE A 12 -12.30 -6.31 -18.69
C ILE A 12 -12.33 -4.81 -18.37
N SER A 13 -12.10 -3.95 -19.37
CA SER A 13 -12.07 -2.50 -19.20
C SER A 13 -13.43 -1.94 -18.76
N GLN A 14 -14.52 -2.38 -19.38
CA GLN A 14 -15.89 -2.00 -19.02
C GLN A 14 -16.29 -2.46 -17.62
N ASN A 15 -15.70 -3.56 -17.14
CA ASN A 15 -16.00 -4.14 -15.83
C ASN A 15 -15.01 -3.72 -14.74
N ARG A 16 -14.02 -2.85 -15.02
CA ARG A 16 -13.05 -2.35 -14.01
C ARG A 16 -13.71 -1.68 -12.81
N GLN A 17 -14.89 -1.09 -13.00
CA GLN A 17 -15.67 -0.48 -11.93
C GLN A 17 -16.02 -1.47 -10.80
N TYR A 18 -16.28 -2.74 -11.14
CA TYR A 18 -16.59 -3.76 -10.13
C TYR A 18 -15.35 -4.15 -9.34
N ASN A 19 -14.19 -4.26 -10.00
CA ASN A 19 -12.92 -4.49 -9.32
C ASN A 19 -12.59 -3.33 -8.36
N LYS A 20 -12.79 -2.09 -8.80
CA LYS A 20 -12.59 -0.91 -7.97
C LYS A 20 -13.55 -0.90 -6.77
N ALA A 21 -14.83 -1.19 -6.98
CA ALA A 21 -15.80 -1.27 -5.89
C ALA A 21 -15.45 -2.35 -4.86
N LEU A 22 -14.96 -3.52 -5.30
CA LEU A 22 -14.49 -4.57 -4.42
C LEU A 22 -13.24 -4.13 -3.63
N GLN A 23 -12.27 -3.52 -4.30
CA GLN A 23 -11.06 -2.98 -3.68
C GLN A 23 -11.39 -1.88 -2.67
N GLU A 24 -12.34 -1.00 -2.98
CA GLU A 24 -12.79 0.05 -2.07
C GLU A 24 -13.45 -0.55 -0.82
N ARG A 25 -14.31 -1.55 -0.95
CA ARG A 25 -14.91 -2.24 0.21
C ARG A 25 -13.84 -2.90 1.09
N TYR A 26 -12.85 -3.53 0.49
CA TYR A 26 -11.70 -4.07 1.20
C TYR A 26 -10.96 -2.95 1.96
N TYR A 27 -10.60 -1.86 1.29
CA TYR A 27 -9.93 -0.73 1.96
C TYR A 27 -10.77 -0.11 3.08
N ARG A 28 -12.09 0.00 2.90
CA ARG A 28 -13.00 0.46 3.95
C ARG A 28 -12.93 -0.43 5.19
N SER A 29 -12.90 -1.76 5.02
CA SER A 29 -12.83 -2.70 6.14
C SER A 29 -11.52 -2.65 6.92
N ILE A 30 -10.41 -2.22 6.30
CA ILE A 30 -9.09 -2.19 6.95
C ILE A 30 -8.72 -0.80 7.48
N ILE A 31 -9.22 0.28 6.88
CA ILE A 31 -8.83 1.67 7.21
C ILE A 31 -9.83 2.34 8.15
N LEU A 32 -11.14 2.29 7.85
CA LEU A 32 -12.15 3.07 8.58
C LEU A 32 -12.36 2.69 10.06
N PRO A 33 -12.05 1.46 10.52
CA PRO A 33 -12.13 1.16 11.95
C PRO A 33 -11.15 1.97 12.82
N TYR A 34 -10.11 2.55 12.22
CA TYR A 34 -9.02 3.21 12.93
C TYR A 34 -9.05 4.72 12.77
N LYS A 35 -8.83 5.45 13.88
CA LYS A 35 -8.89 6.91 13.89
C LYS A 35 -7.56 7.56 13.52
N ASN A 36 -6.45 7.05 14.06
CA ASN A 36 -5.12 7.62 13.85
C ASN A 36 -4.41 6.97 12.64
N GLU A 37 -3.49 7.72 12.06
CA GLU A 37 -2.75 7.37 10.85
C GLU A 37 -1.86 6.14 11.06
N LYS A 38 -1.24 6.05 12.24
CA LYS A 38 -0.38 4.94 12.66
C LYS A 38 -1.12 3.60 12.65
N GLU A 39 -2.30 3.53 13.25
CA GLU A 39 -3.13 2.32 13.27
C GLU A 39 -3.62 1.95 11.87
N LYS A 40 -4.02 2.93 11.06
CA LYS A 40 -4.44 2.70 9.66
C LYS A 40 -3.34 2.04 8.84
N ILE A 41 -2.10 2.55 8.89
CA ILE A 41 -0.99 1.93 8.15
C ILE A 41 -0.60 0.57 8.74
N ILE A 42 -0.61 0.41 10.06
CA ILE A 42 -0.33 -0.88 10.71
C ILE A 42 -1.36 -1.92 10.29
N SER A 43 -2.65 -1.59 10.28
CA SER A 43 -3.73 -2.45 9.79
C SER A 43 -3.51 -2.87 8.33
N LEU A 44 -3.22 -1.91 7.45
CA LEU A 44 -2.93 -2.19 6.03
C LEU A 44 -1.75 -3.16 5.89
N LEU A 45 -0.66 -2.94 6.62
CA LEU A 45 0.50 -3.82 6.62
C LEU A 45 0.12 -5.23 7.10
N TYR A 46 -0.64 -5.35 8.20
CA TYR A 46 -1.06 -6.66 8.74
C TYR A 46 -1.88 -7.44 7.72
N HIS A 47 -2.85 -6.78 7.08
CA HIS A 47 -3.66 -7.43 6.07
C HIS A 47 -2.83 -7.89 4.88
N ILE A 48 -1.87 -7.10 4.42
CA ILE A 48 -0.97 -7.52 3.32
C ILE A 48 -0.06 -8.67 3.74
N ALA A 49 0.51 -8.64 4.94
CA ALA A 49 1.33 -9.72 5.47
C ALA A 49 0.55 -11.05 5.49
N ASN A 50 -0.72 -11.01 5.87
CA ASN A 50 -1.60 -12.18 5.89
C ASN A 50 -2.01 -12.70 4.50
N THR A 51 -1.68 -12.00 3.40
CA THR A 51 -1.82 -12.54 2.04
C THR A 51 -0.67 -13.45 1.62
N GLN A 52 0.40 -13.52 2.42
CA GLN A 52 1.50 -14.46 2.20
C GLN A 52 1.02 -15.89 2.50
N SER A 53 1.41 -16.85 1.66
CA SER A 53 1.05 -18.27 1.84
C SER A 53 1.71 -18.90 3.07
N GLN A 54 2.89 -18.43 3.47
CA GLN A 54 3.63 -18.85 4.66
C GLN A 54 4.39 -17.65 5.25
N PRO A 55 3.71 -16.75 5.99
CA PRO A 55 4.35 -15.59 6.58
C PRO A 55 5.39 -16.03 7.61
N LYS A 56 6.62 -15.53 7.46
CA LYS A 56 7.69 -15.75 8.46
C LYS A 56 7.42 -14.82 9.65
N ILE A 57 6.55 -15.26 10.56
CA ILE A 57 6.04 -14.44 11.67
C ILE A 57 7.16 -13.83 12.50
N ASP A 58 8.25 -14.56 12.79
CA ASP A 58 9.38 -14.02 13.57
C ASP A 58 10.03 -12.81 12.88
N ASN A 59 10.25 -12.89 11.57
CA ASN A 59 10.82 -11.79 10.79
C ASN A 59 9.86 -10.59 10.73
N LEU A 60 8.56 -10.85 10.59
CA LEU A 60 7.55 -9.79 10.60
C LEU A 60 7.46 -9.15 11.99
N ALA A 61 7.55 -9.93 13.06
CA ALA A 61 7.46 -9.46 14.44
C ALA A 61 8.58 -8.46 14.76
N GLU A 62 9.82 -8.68 14.31
CA GLU A 62 10.91 -7.71 14.44
C GLU A 62 10.54 -6.36 13.81
N PHE A 63 10.01 -6.38 12.59
CA PHE A 63 9.57 -5.17 11.90
C PHE A 63 8.42 -4.48 12.63
N TYR A 64 7.34 -5.20 13.00
CA TYR A 64 6.20 -4.63 13.71
C TYR A 64 6.58 -4.05 15.06
N LYS A 65 7.46 -4.72 15.81
CA LYS A 65 7.97 -4.21 17.10
C LYS A 65 8.64 -2.85 16.90
N SER A 66 9.42 -2.68 15.83
CA SER A 66 10.13 -1.43 15.55
C SER A 66 9.19 -0.25 15.26
N ILE A 67 8.00 -0.49 14.69
CA ILE A 67 7.05 0.58 14.32
C ILE A 67 5.96 0.82 15.39
N ILE A 68 5.66 -0.19 16.21
CA ILE A 68 4.65 -0.05 17.27
C ILE A 68 5.24 0.73 18.46
N THR A 69 6.49 0.42 18.85
CA THR A 69 7.11 0.96 20.07
C THR A 69 7.45 2.45 20.00
N GLU A 70 7.61 3.01 18.81
CA GLU A 70 7.88 4.44 18.62
C GLU A 70 6.57 5.22 18.50
N GLU A 71 6.18 5.95 19.56
CA GLU A 71 4.91 6.70 19.63
C GLU A 71 4.75 7.72 18.50
N SER A 72 5.82 8.42 18.13
CA SER A 72 5.81 9.46 17.08
C SER A 72 6.13 8.94 15.69
N SER A 73 6.24 7.62 15.49
CA SER A 73 6.49 7.07 14.16
C SER A 73 5.16 6.92 13.40
N LEU A 74 5.18 7.22 12.10
CA LEU A 74 4.10 6.96 11.15
C LEU A 74 2.90 7.94 11.15
N ALA A 75 3.01 9.11 11.77
CA ALA A 75 1.97 10.14 11.70
C ALA A 75 1.91 10.81 10.31
N THR A 76 3.00 10.73 9.55
CA THR A 76 3.09 11.24 8.17
C THR A 76 3.69 10.23 7.19
N PHE A 77 3.43 10.42 5.90
CA PHE A 77 4.04 9.61 4.84
C PHE A 77 5.56 9.73 4.84
N LYS A 78 6.08 10.96 5.05
CA LYS A 78 7.51 11.20 5.19
C LYS A 78 8.12 10.41 6.35
N GLU A 79 7.48 10.40 7.51
CA GLU A 79 7.94 9.61 8.66
C GLU A 79 7.95 8.11 8.36
N PHE A 80 6.92 7.61 7.67
CA PHE A 80 6.90 6.21 7.23
C PHE A 80 8.10 5.89 6.33
N ILE A 81 8.41 6.73 5.34
CA ILE A 81 9.59 6.54 4.48
C ILE A 81 10.88 6.61 5.29
N VAL A 82 11.04 7.60 6.17
CA VAL A 82 12.24 7.70 7.03
C VAL A 82 12.43 6.42 7.85
N LYS A 83 11.32 5.82 8.32
CA LYS A 83 11.36 4.57 9.10
C LYS A 83 11.83 3.37 8.29
N ILE A 84 11.33 3.20 7.06
CA ILE A 84 11.58 1.99 6.26
C ILE A 84 12.74 2.14 5.26
N ASN A 85 13.08 3.38 4.90
CA ASN A 85 14.05 3.74 3.88
C ASN A 85 14.69 5.12 4.16
N PRO A 86 15.56 5.22 5.19
CA PRO A 86 16.17 6.49 5.59
C PRO A 86 16.87 7.21 4.42
N ASN A 87 16.83 8.55 4.42
CA ASN A 87 17.48 9.42 3.42
C ASN A 87 16.99 9.23 1.97
N SER A 88 15.83 8.60 1.76
CA SER A 88 15.24 8.44 0.44
C SER A 88 14.25 9.55 0.08
N ALA A 89 13.88 9.62 -1.20
CA ALA A 89 12.88 10.56 -1.68
C ALA A 89 11.48 10.22 -1.12
N ASN A 90 10.64 11.24 -0.99
CA ASN A 90 9.24 11.03 -0.62
C ASN A 90 8.43 10.58 -1.85
N ASN A 91 8.58 9.34 -2.29
CA ASN A 91 7.85 8.77 -3.44
C ASN A 91 7.52 7.27 -3.22
N PHE A 92 6.72 6.69 -4.12
CA PHE A 92 6.24 5.32 -3.94
C PHE A 92 7.31 4.26 -4.26
N GLU A 93 8.26 4.57 -5.14
CA GLU A 93 9.47 3.77 -5.35
C GLU A 93 10.25 3.60 -4.04
N SER A 94 10.38 4.67 -3.24
CA SER A 94 11.07 4.63 -1.94
C SER A 94 10.33 3.77 -0.92
N VAL A 95 9.00 3.73 -0.97
CA VAL A 95 8.20 2.78 -0.18
C VAL A 95 8.50 1.34 -0.61
N TYR A 96 8.49 1.07 -1.91
CA TYR A 96 8.78 -0.27 -2.42
C TYR A 96 10.16 -0.77 -2.00
N LYS A 97 11.21 0.04 -2.24
CA LYS A 97 12.59 -0.30 -1.85
C LYS A 97 12.74 -0.44 -0.34
N GLY A 98 12.12 0.46 0.41
CA GLY A 98 12.10 0.43 1.87
C GLY A 98 11.56 -0.88 2.40
N MET A 99 10.35 -1.24 1.98
CA MET A 99 9.71 -2.49 2.38
C MET A 99 10.49 -3.71 1.91
N LEU A 100 11.06 -3.69 0.70
CA LEU A 100 11.87 -4.81 0.18
C LEU A 100 13.10 -5.10 1.05
N ASN A 101 13.68 -4.07 1.68
CA ASN A 101 14.83 -4.22 2.56
C ASN A 101 14.45 -4.72 3.97
N GLN A 102 13.17 -4.73 4.32
CA GLN A 102 12.70 -5.22 5.61
C GLN A 102 12.55 -6.76 5.59
N LYS A 103 13.09 -7.43 6.61
CA LYS A 103 12.89 -8.88 6.76
C LYS A 103 11.40 -9.22 6.84
N GLY A 104 11.00 -10.32 6.22
CA GLY A 104 9.61 -10.78 6.20
C GLY A 104 8.78 -10.21 5.04
N TRP A 105 9.29 -9.23 4.31
CA TRP A 105 8.64 -8.65 3.14
C TRP A 105 9.40 -9.03 1.86
N GLY A 106 8.67 -9.53 0.86
CA GLY A 106 9.23 -9.87 -0.45
C GLY A 106 8.68 -8.98 -1.57
N ASN A 107 9.22 -9.13 -2.78
CA ASN A 107 8.86 -8.34 -3.97
C ASN A 107 7.35 -8.12 -4.11
N LYS A 108 6.55 -9.19 -4.02
CA LYS A 108 5.08 -9.13 -4.18
C LYS A 108 4.41 -8.28 -3.10
N THR A 109 4.75 -8.49 -1.83
CA THR A 109 4.13 -7.75 -0.72
C THR A 109 4.60 -6.31 -0.67
N SER A 110 5.88 -6.04 -0.94
CA SER A 110 6.42 -4.69 -1.02
C SER A 110 5.75 -3.89 -2.15
N ALA A 111 5.56 -4.51 -3.32
CA ALA A 111 4.82 -3.89 -4.42
C ALA A 111 3.35 -3.65 -4.06
N LEU A 112 2.70 -4.62 -3.39
CA LEU A 112 1.31 -4.48 -2.96
C LEU A 112 1.14 -3.34 -1.94
N ILE A 113 2.08 -3.15 -1.01
CA ILE A 113 2.06 -2.02 -0.06
C ILE A 113 2.14 -0.69 -0.80
N SER A 114 3.17 -0.54 -1.64
CA SER A 114 3.37 0.69 -2.42
C SER A 114 2.15 1.01 -3.29
N LYS A 115 1.61 0.01 -4.00
CA LYS A 115 0.38 0.13 -4.80
C LYS A 115 -0.85 0.47 -3.95
N SER A 116 -0.98 -0.13 -2.77
CA SER A 116 -2.14 0.14 -1.89
C SER A 116 -2.13 1.57 -1.40
N ILE A 117 -0.98 2.09 -0.96
CA ILE A 117 -0.85 3.49 -0.54
C ILE A 117 -1.11 4.42 -1.74
N PHE A 118 -0.57 4.09 -2.91
CA PHE A 118 -0.89 4.83 -4.13
C PHE A 118 -2.39 4.85 -4.43
N HIS A 119 -3.07 3.71 -4.35
CA HIS A 119 -4.52 3.64 -4.54
C HIS A 119 -5.27 4.53 -3.56
N LEU A 120 -5.01 4.38 -2.26
CA LEU A 120 -5.71 5.13 -1.21
C LEU A 120 -5.58 6.65 -1.38
N HIS A 121 -4.43 7.11 -1.89
CA HIS A 121 -4.13 8.55 -2.00
C HIS A 121 -4.37 9.17 -3.37
N ASN A 122 -4.16 8.41 -4.45
CA ASN A 122 -4.13 8.89 -5.83
C ASN A 122 -4.98 8.05 -6.80
N GLY A 123 -5.49 6.88 -6.39
CA GLY A 123 -6.24 5.95 -7.23
C GLY A 123 -7.73 6.31 -7.44
N HIS A 124 -8.13 7.55 -7.17
CA HIS A 124 -9.53 8.02 -7.19
C HIS A 124 -10.46 7.21 -6.27
N TYR A 125 -9.98 6.73 -5.13
CA TYR A 125 -10.82 6.12 -4.09
C TYR A 125 -11.44 7.21 -3.20
N SER A 126 -12.34 6.81 -2.32
CA SER A 126 -13.00 7.75 -1.40
C SER A 126 -11.99 8.45 -0.48
N GLU A 127 -12.21 9.74 -0.24
CA GLU A 127 -11.29 10.61 0.52
C GLU A 127 -11.13 10.17 1.98
N ASP A 128 -12.16 9.54 2.56
CA ASP A 128 -12.13 8.98 3.93
C ASP A 128 -11.14 7.82 4.10
N LEU A 129 -10.65 7.25 2.98
CA LEU A 129 -9.66 6.18 2.95
C LEU A 129 -8.21 6.68 2.96
N LYS A 130 -7.98 7.99 2.82
CA LYS A 130 -6.63 8.54 2.92
C LYS A 130 -6.08 8.33 4.33
N ILE A 131 -4.83 7.87 4.38
CA ILE A 131 -4.08 7.70 5.63
C ILE A 131 -3.47 9.06 6.00
N TRP A 132 -2.56 9.57 5.18
CA TRP A 132 -1.83 10.83 5.43
C TRP A 132 -2.20 11.98 4.50
N ASN A 133 -1.92 13.21 4.96
CA ASN A 133 -2.14 14.44 4.19
C ASN A 133 -0.94 14.85 3.32
N ASP A 134 0.26 14.34 3.60
CA ASP A 134 1.53 14.72 2.96
C ASP A 134 1.98 13.75 1.85
N VAL A 135 1.10 12.85 1.40
CA VAL A 135 1.42 11.93 0.28
C VAL A 135 1.57 12.72 -1.02
N PRO A 136 2.62 12.46 -1.83
CA PRO A 136 2.79 13.09 -3.14
C PRO A 136 1.57 12.88 -4.04
N LYS A 137 1.10 13.98 -4.65
CA LYS A 137 0.02 13.98 -5.65
C LYS A 137 0.52 13.72 -7.07
N ILE A 138 1.77 14.08 -7.33
CA ILE A 138 2.42 13.89 -8.61
C ILE A 138 3.20 12.59 -8.52
N ILE A 139 2.85 11.64 -9.39
CA ILE A 139 3.50 10.34 -9.54
C ILE A 139 4.85 10.58 -10.22
N ASP A 140 5.94 10.04 -9.66
CA ASP A 140 7.26 10.15 -10.29
C ASP A 140 7.30 9.33 -11.59
N LYS A 141 8.17 9.68 -12.56
CA LYS A 141 8.29 8.94 -13.83
C LYS A 141 8.64 7.46 -13.63
N ASN A 142 9.26 7.14 -12.50
CA ASN A 142 9.69 5.78 -12.15
C ASN A 142 8.62 4.98 -11.39
N ASP A 143 7.51 5.59 -11.01
CA ASP A 143 6.44 4.93 -10.28
C ASP A 143 5.53 4.17 -11.28
N HIS A 144 5.72 2.85 -11.38
CA HIS A 144 4.96 2.00 -12.30
C HIS A 144 3.79 1.31 -11.59
N PHE A 145 2.57 1.81 -11.83
CA PHE A 145 1.33 1.19 -11.36
C PHE A 145 0.47 0.74 -12.54
N TYR A 146 0.34 -0.58 -12.72
CA TYR A 146 -0.54 -1.20 -13.71
C TYR A 146 -1.80 -1.80 -13.07
#